data_AF-A0A1H6Y2X8-F1
#
_entry.id   AF-A0A1H6Y2X8-F1
#
_cell.length_a   1.000
_cell.length_b   1.000
_cell.length_c   1.000
_cell.angle_alpha   90.00
_cell.angle_beta   90.00
_cell.angle_gamma   90.00
#
_symmetry.space_group_name_H-M   'P 1'
#
loop_
_entity.id
_entity.type
_entity.pdbx_description
1 polymer ?
#
loop_
_entity_poly.entity_id
_entity_poly.type
_entity_poly.pdbx_seq_one_letter_code
_entity_poly.pdbx_strand_id
1 'polypeptide(L)'
;MKKIKVIDSLYLSENGVYTKYKSNGKAHDFFIKQGDLDGACAPYSVSMILMLLGIIKRNEIGIRQLRDKRTRLGKLMSLFLDEKGLVLDGYDYKALHHELQGIKNLVKTTYYKGDNEAFFEDLKQKVANNFPLLMSLEYSGGAHALVAVGYEYDLDGDITKVLCLDPGFEKPLFTYWNSVIDVETVYTGKYKYKWLNSNSYVDIDDYICFER
;
A
#
# COMPACT_ATOMS: atom_id res chain seq x y z
N MET A 1 11.85 -4.35 -24.67
CA MET A 1 11.62 -5.44 -23.68
C MET A 1 11.25 -4.78 -22.37
N LYS A 2 10.16 -5.23 -21.72
CA LYS A 2 9.75 -4.71 -20.41
C LYS A 2 10.27 -5.63 -19.31
N LYS A 3 10.57 -5.07 -18.14
CA LYS A 3 11.00 -5.78 -16.94
C LYS A 3 10.11 -5.39 -15.76
N ILE A 4 9.95 -6.31 -14.81
CA ILE A 4 9.16 -6.07 -13.60
C ILE A 4 10.08 -6.17 -12.39
N LYS A 5 9.98 -5.19 -11.48
CA LYS A 5 10.56 -5.24 -10.14
C LYS A 5 9.43 -5.20 -9.12
N VAL A 6 9.41 -6.17 -8.22
CA VAL A 6 8.54 -6.22 -7.05
C VAL A 6 9.41 -6.34 -5.81
N ILE A 7 8.86 -5.97 -4.65
CA ILE A 7 9.53 -6.22 -3.36
C ILE A 7 9.75 -7.73 -3.17
N ASP A 8 10.94 -8.09 -2.68
CA ASP A 8 11.40 -9.47 -2.54
C ASP A 8 10.67 -10.23 -1.42
N SER A 9 9.93 -9.53 -0.56
CA SER A 9 9.15 -10.14 0.52
C SER A 9 7.89 -10.85 0.02
N LEU A 10 7.46 -10.64 -1.23
CA LEU A 10 6.29 -11.28 -1.81
C LEU A 10 6.62 -12.66 -2.39
N TYR A 11 5.67 -13.58 -2.24
CA TYR A 11 5.79 -14.96 -2.69
C TYR A 11 4.43 -15.51 -3.12
N LEU A 12 4.38 -16.22 -4.25
CA LEU A 12 3.15 -16.87 -4.73
C LEU A 12 3.07 -18.32 -4.22
N SER A 13 1.88 -18.69 -3.77
CA SER A 13 1.51 -20.05 -3.42
C SER A 13 0.24 -20.47 -4.19
N GLU A 14 -0.19 -21.71 -4.02
CA GLU A 14 -1.48 -22.19 -4.55
C GLU A 14 -2.69 -21.38 -4.06
N ASN A 15 -2.56 -20.69 -2.92
CA ASN A 15 -3.62 -19.87 -2.30
C ASN A 15 -3.44 -18.36 -2.56
N GLY A 16 -2.66 -17.99 -3.58
CA GLY A 16 -2.40 -16.61 -3.97
C GLY A 16 -1.14 -16.02 -3.35
N VAL A 17 -1.12 -14.69 -3.21
CA VAL A 17 0.05 -13.93 -2.73
C VAL A 17 0.22 -14.03 -1.20
N TYR A 18 1.47 -14.25 -0.77
CA TYR A 18 1.90 -14.33 0.63
C TYR A 18 3.15 -13.47 0.82
N THR A 19 3.51 -13.23 2.09
CA THR A 19 4.78 -12.59 2.44
C THR A 19 5.71 -13.56 3.17
N LYS A 20 7.02 -13.46 2.93
CA LYS A 20 8.06 -14.19 3.66
C LYS A 20 8.94 -13.22 4.44
N TYR A 21 8.96 -13.36 5.77
CA TYR A 21 9.83 -12.57 6.62
C TYR A 21 11.25 -13.13 6.61
N LYS A 22 12.25 -12.24 6.48
CA LYS A 22 13.67 -12.60 6.60
C LYS A 22 14.00 -13.34 7.90
N SER A 23 13.24 -13.08 8.98
CA SER A 23 13.47 -13.65 10.31
C SER A 23 13.11 -15.13 10.45
N ASN A 24 12.22 -15.68 9.62
CA ASN A 24 11.80 -17.09 9.76
C ASN A 24 11.61 -17.84 8.44
N GLY A 25 11.67 -17.17 7.28
CA GLY A 25 11.54 -17.77 5.94
C GLY A 25 10.18 -18.41 5.64
N LYS A 26 9.25 -18.41 6.60
CA LYS A 26 7.91 -19.00 6.45
C LYS A 26 7.00 -18.04 5.69
N ALA A 27 6.10 -18.58 4.89
CA ALA A 27 5.07 -17.82 4.22
C ALA A 27 3.95 -17.48 5.22
N HIS A 28 3.51 -16.22 5.20
CA HIS A 28 2.42 -15.69 6.02
C HIS A 28 1.41 -15.01 5.11
N ASP A 29 0.13 -15.24 5.38
CA ASP A 29 -0.90 -14.43 4.74
C ASP A 29 -0.80 -13.00 5.27
N PHE A 30 -1.11 -12.02 4.44
CA PHE A 30 -1.01 -10.61 4.77
C PHE A 30 -2.05 -9.76 4.04
N PHE A 31 -2.65 -10.27 2.97
CA PHE A 31 -3.64 -9.50 2.23
C PHE A 31 -4.88 -9.30 3.10
N ILE A 32 -5.44 -8.10 3.05
CA ILE A 32 -6.70 -7.76 3.71
C ILE A 32 -7.59 -7.08 2.68
N LYS A 33 -8.79 -7.63 2.46
CA LYS A 33 -9.79 -7.06 1.56
C LYS A 33 -10.70 -6.11 2.32
N GLN A 34 -11.02 -4.95 1.76
CA GLN A 34 -12.01 -4.03 2.30
C GLN A 34 -13.34 -4.76 2.51
N GLY A 35 -13.86 -4.66 3.74
CA GLY A 35 -14.97 -5.49 4.23
C GLY A 35 -14.53 -6.55 5.24
N ASP A 36 -13.26 -6.95 5.27
CA ASP A 36 -12.72 -7.87 6.29
C ASP A 36 -12.63 -7.22 7.68
N LEU A 37 -12.45 -5.88 7.73
CA LEU A 37 -12.30 -5.06 8.93
C LEU A 37 -13.23 -3.83 8.95
N ASP A 38 -14.18 -3.75 7.99
CA ASP A 38 -15.09 -2.63 7.58
C ASP A 38 -14.48 -1.33 6.95
N GLY A 39 -15.33 -0.45 6.39
CA GLY A 39 -15.23 0.23 5.08
C GLY A 39 -14.17 1.30 4.72
N ALA A 40 -13.05 1.47 5.42
CA ALA A 40 -12.02 2.48 5.05
C ALA A 40 -10.79 1.87 4.34
N CYS A 41 -10.37 2.34 3.16
CA CYS A 41 -9.26 1.73 2.38
C CYS A 41 -7.85 1.96 2.98
N ALA A 42 -7.57 3.13 3.58
CA ALA A 42 -6.23 3.46 4.08
C ALA A 42 -5.76 2.59 5.27
N PRO A 43 -6.59 2.29 6.30
CA PRO A 43 -6.21 1.37 7.38
C PRO A 43 -5.78 -0.03 6.91
N TYR A 44 -6.39 -0.54 5.83
CA TYR A 44 -6.04 -1.85 5.25
C TYR A 44 -4.69 -1.78 4.57
N SER A 45 -4.49 -0.75 3.75
CA SER A 45 -3.23 -0.52 3.05
C SER A 45 -2.07 -0.32 4.03
N VAL A 46 -2.27 0.45 5.11
CA VAL A 46 -1.26 0.58 6.18
C VAL A 46 -1.03 -0.75 6.90
N SER A 47 -2.08 -1.49 7.25
CA SER A 47 -1.94 -2.79 7.91
C SER A 47 -1.17 -3.80 7.05
N MET A 48 -1.45 -3.84 5.74
CA MET A 48 -0.71 -4.63 4.76
C MET A 48 0.77 -4.24 4.72
N ILE A 49 1.08 -2.95 4.71
CA ILE A 49 2.47 -2.47 4.75
C ILE A 49 3.17 -2.89 6.06
N LEU A 50 2.55 -2.69 7.22
CA LEU A 50 3.13 -3.11 8.50
C LEU A 50 3.36 -4.62 8.55
N MET A 51 2.48 -5.41 7.93
CA MET A 51 2.70 -6.84 7.76
C MET A 51 3.84 -7.14 6.81
N LEU A 52 3.94 -6.50 5.64
CA LEU A 52 5.05 -6.68 4.69
C LEU A 52 6.41 -6.33 5.30
N LEU A 53 6.45 -5.36 6.22
CA LEU A 53 7.63 -4.97 6.99
C LEU A 53 7.92 -5.89 8.19
N GLY A 54 7.05 -6.85 8.47
CA GLY A 54 7.16 -7.80 9.57
C GLY A 54 7.01 -7.17 10.95
N ILE A 55 6.27 -6.06 11.05
CA ILE A 55 6.00 -5.34 12.32
C ILE A 55 4.81 -5.97 13.05
N ILE A 56 3.79 -6.36 12.29
CA ILE A 56 2.61 -7.10 12.77
C ILE A 56 2.38 -8.34 11.91
N LYS A 57 1.58 -9.28 12.40
CA LYS A 57 1.17 -10.50 11.69
C LYS A 57 -0.34 -10.52 11.47
N ARG A 58 -0.80 -11.22 10.44
CA ARG A 58 -2.22 -11.29 10.07
C ARG A 58 -3.11 -11.82 11.20
N ASN A 59 -2.63 -12.82 11.94
CA ASN A 59 -3.36 -13.39 13.06
C ASN A 59 -3.47 -12.47 14.27
N GLU A 60 -2.72 -11.36 14.33
CA GLU A 60 -2.77 -10.39 15.43
C GLU A 60 -3.89 -9.35 15.26
N ILE A 61 -4.36 -9.12 14.03
CA ILE A 61 -5.32 -8.04 13.69
C ILE A 61 -6.68 -8.22 14.40
N GLY A 62 -7.08 -9.46 14.68
CA GLY A 62 -8.30 -9.79 15.43
C GLY A 62 -8.12 -9.90 16.95
N ILE A 63 -6.91 -9.82 17.48
CA ILE A 63 -6.62 -10.11 18.89
C ILE A 63 -6.61 -8.81 19.69
N ARG A 64 -7.30 -8.80 20.85
CA ARG A 64 -7.37 -7.66 21.78
C ARG A 64 -5.99 -7.13 22.22
N GLN A 65 -4.97 -7.99 22.24
CA GLN A 65 -3.59 -7.64 22.59
C GLN A 65 -2.95 -6.67 21.60
N LEU A 66 -3.25 -6.80 20.29
CA LEU A 66 -2.77 -5.82 19.30
C LEU A 66 -3.39 -4.44 19.54
N ARG A 67 -4.50 -4.35 20.29
CA ARG A 67 -5.19 -3.11 20.65
C ARG A 67 -4.82 -2.63 22.06
N ASP A 68 -3.70 -3.07 22.63
CA ASP A 68 -3.24 -2.59 23.94
C ASP A 68 -2.87 -1.10 23.85
N LYS A 69 -3.81 -0.23 24.25
CA LYS A 69 -3.69 1.23 24.27
C LYS A 69 -2.55 1.74 25.17
N ARG A 70 -1.86 0.88 25.94
CA ARG A 70 -0.62 1.25 26.65
C ARG A 70 0.59 1.30 25.71
N THR A 71 0.56 0.55 24.62
CA THR A 71 1.61 0.54 23.60
C THR A 71 1.29 1.53 22.48
N ARG A 72 2.33 2.09 21.85
CA ARG A 72 2.17 3.01 20.71
C ARG A 72 1.50 2.34 19.51
N LEU A 73 1.94 1.12 19.19
CA LEU A 73 1.34 0.30 18.14
C LEU A 73 -0.13 -0.01 18.47
N GLY A 74 -0.46 -0.38 19.70
CA GLY A 74 -1.83 -0.69 20.07
C GLY A 74 -2.76 0.52 20.11
N LYS A 75 -2.25 1.72 20.38
CA LYS A 75 -3.00 2.96 20.17
C LYS A 75 -3.35 3.17 18.68
N LEU A 76 -2.37 3.01 17.78
CA LEU A 76 -2.60 3.14 16.34
C LEU A 76 -3.59 2.08 15.83
N MET A 77 -3.40 0.81 16.20
CA MET A 77 -4.29 -0.27 15.77
C MET A 77 -5.70 -0.12 16.35
N SER A 78 -5.85 0.38 17.57
CA SER A 78 -7.17 0.67 18.13
C SER A 78 -7.84 1.85 17.41
N LEU A 79 -7.08 2.91 17.05
CA LEU A 79 -7.60 4.00 16.22
C LEU A 79 -8.13 3.46 14.88
N PHE A 80 -7.34 2.63 14.20
CA PHE A 80 -7.73 2.06 12.91
C PHE A 80 -8.92 1.10 12.97
N LEU A 81 -9.00 0.26 14.01
CA LEU A 81 -10.01 -0.80 14.09
C LEU A 81 -11.28 -0.40 14.85
N ASP A 82 -11.17 0.48 15.84
CA ASP A 82 -12.30 0.81 16.73
C ASP A 82 -12.90 2.19 16.41
N GLU A 83 -12.11 3.12 15.87
CA GLU A 83 -12.53 4.51 15.65
C GLU A 83 -12.58 4.89 14.15
N LYS A 84 -11.79 4.22 13.31
CA LYS A 84 -11.60 4.57 11.89
C LYS A 84 -11.82 3.41 10.90
N GLY A 85 -12.35 2.28 11.35
CA GLY A 85 -12.74 1.16 10.47
C GLY A 85 -13.93 1.54 9.58
N LEU A 86 -14.91 2.24 10.17
CA LEU A 86 -16.17 2.66 9.53
C LEU A 86 -16.15 4.09 8.96
N VAL A 87 -15.04 4.54 8.36
CA VAL A 87 -14.98 5.92 7.85
C VAL A 87 -15.61 6.02 6.47
N LEU A 88 -16.72 6.76 6.38
CA LEU A 88 -17.43 7.06 5.14
C LEU A 88 -16.64 8.02 4.21
N ASP A 89 -15.86 8.94 4.79
CA ASP A 89 -15.18 10.03 4.07
C ASP A 89 -13.70 9.77 3.73
N GLY A 90 -13.21 8.54 3.91
CA GLY A 90 -11.80 8.20 3.69
C GLY A 90 -10.82 8.79 4.73
N TYR A 91 -9.53 8.80 4.40
CA TYR A 91 -8.46 9.25 5.31
C TYR A 91 -7.61 10.33 4.66
N ASP A 92 -7.46 11.47 5.33
CA ASP A 92 -6.50 12.51 4.94
C ASP A 92 -5.06 12.01 5.17
N TYR A 93 -4.21 12.03 4.15
CA TYR A 93 -2.88 11.42 4.23
C TYR A 93 -1.93 12.18 5.16
N LYS A 94 -2.14 13.49 5.34
CA LYS A 94 -1.36 14.28 6.30
C LYS A 94 -1.73 13.93 7.74
N ALA A 95 -3.02 13.76 8.04
CA ALA A 95 -3.50 13.27 9.33
C ALA A 95 -3.03 11.82 9.59
N LEU A 96 -3.15 10.94 8.59
CA LEU A 96 -2.66 9.57 8.65
C LEU A 96 -1.15 9.52 8.97
N HIS A 97 -0.37 10.35 8.28
CA HIS A 97 1.06 10.46 8.54
C HIS A 97 1.37 10.92 9.97
N HIS A 98 0.60 11.88 10.50
CA HIS A 98 0.73 12.34 11.88
C HIS A 98 0.50 11.19 12.88
N GLU A 99 -0.50 10.35 12.65
CA GLU A 99 -0.79 9.18 13.50
C GLU A 99 0.31 8.12 13.41
N LEU A 100 0.85 7.89 12.21
CA LEU A 100 2.00 7.01 11.97
C LEU A 100 3.26 7.46 12.73
N GLN A 101 3.40 8.75 13.06
CA GLN A 101 4.50 9.22 13.94
C GLN A 101 4.46 8.59 15.33
N GLY A 102 3.29 8.11 15.76
CA GLY A 102 3.13 7.34 16.99
C GLY A 102 4.03 6.09 17.02
N ILE A 103 4.30 5.47 15.86
CA ILE A 103 5.10 4.24 15.75
C ILE A 103 6.47 4.47 15.09
N LYS A 104 7.00 5.70 15.08
CA LYS A 104 8.27 6.06 14.42
C LYS A 104 9.50 5.26 14.85
N ASN A 105 9.45 4.64 16.02
CA ASN A 105 10.51 3.76 16.54
C ASN A 105 10.47 2.33 15.97
N LEU A 106 9.38 1.96 15.28
CA LEU A 106 9.22 0.68 14.59
C LEU A 106 9.42 0.83 13.08
N VAL A 107 8.98 1.96 12.53
CA VAL A 107 9.09 2.29 11.11
C VAL A 107 9.13 3.81 10.95
N LYS A 108 10.11 4.30 10.17
CA LYS A 108 10.14 5.70 9.77
C LYS A 108 9.19 5.89 8.59
N THR A 109 8.43 6.98 8.61
CA THR A 109 7.54 7.35 7.51
C THR A 109 7.84 8.77 7.04
N THR A 110 7.62 9.02 5.75
CA THR A 110 7.73 10.36 5.15
C THR A 110 6.53 10.58 4.24
N TYR A 111 5.84 11.72 4.39
CA TYR A 111 4.69 12.11 3.59
C TYR A 111 5.10 13.09 2.49
N TYR A 112 4.53 12.89 1.30
CA TYR A 112 4.71 13.74 0.14
C TYR A 112 3.35 14.05 -0.49
N LYS A 113 3.21 15.29 -0.95
CA LYS A 113 2.02 15.79 -1.65
C LYS A 113 2.35 16.08 -3.10
N GLY A 114 1.55 15.53 -4.02
CA GLY A 114 1.37 15.99 -5.39
C GLY A 114 2.65 16.27 -6.18
N ASP A 115 3.43 15.21 -6.42
CA ASP A 115 4.59 15.24 -7.33
C ASP A 115 4.83 13.84 -7.91
N ASN A 116 4.43 13.67 -9.17
CA ASN A 116 4.53 12.37 -9.85
C ASN A 116 5.98 12.01 -10.18
N GLU A 117 6.84 12.99 -10.48
CA GLU A 117 8.25 12.74 -10.77
C GLU A 117 8.95 12.23 -9.52
N ALA A 118 8.79 12.94 -8.40
CA ALA A 118 9.30 12.50 -7.10
C ALA A 118 8.73 11.13 -6.69
N PHE A 119 7.43 10.89 -6.93
CA PHE A 119 6.83 9.59 -6.65
C PHE A 119 7.53 8.45 -7.41
N PHE A 120 7.82 8.61 -8.71
CA PHE A 120 8.46 7.56 -9.49
C PHE A 120 9.92 7.32 -9.06
N GLU A 121 10.65 8.37 -8.68
CA GLU A 121 11.99 8.24 -8.10
C GLU A 121 11.97 7.48 -6.77
N ASP A 122 11.08 7.87 -5.86
CA ASP A 122 10.88 7.18 -4.59
C ASP A 122 10.42 5.74 -4.80
N LEU A 123 9.50 5.48 -5.72
CA LEU A 123 9.04 4.13 -6.05
C LEU A 123 10.21 3.23 -6.46
N LYS A 124 11.07 3.70 -7.37
CA LYS A 124 12.28 2.97 -7.79
C LYS A 124 13.17 2.68 -6.59
N GLN A 125 13.45 3.69 -5.76
CA GLN A 125 14.34 3.57 -4.62
C GLN A 125 13.78 2.64 -3.53
N LYS A 126 12.54 2.85 -3.09
CA LYS A 126 11.94 2.11 -1.98
C LYS A 126 11.72 0.64 -2.35
N VAL A 127 11.17 0.36 -3.53
CA VAL A 127 10.95 -1.03 -3.96
C VAL A 127 12.28 -1.78 -4.14
N ALA A 128 13.34 -1.12 -4.64
CA ALA A 128 14.67 -1.73 -4.70
C ALA A 128 15.22 -2.11 -3.31
N ASN A 129 14.82 -1.37 -2.28
CA ASN A 129 15.18 -1.62 -0.88
C ASN A 129 14.14 -2.46 -0.11
N ASN A 130 13.17 -3.09 -0.81
CA ASN A 130 12.12 -3.92 -0.23
C ASN A 130 11.13 -3.17 0.68
N PHE A 131 10.90 -1.88 0.40
CA PHE A 131 9.91 -1.06 1.08
C PHE A 131 8.71 -0.79 0.16
N PRO A 132 7.48 -1.18 0.55
CA PRO A 132 6.27 -0.76 -0.14
C PRO A 132 5.95 0.71 0.16
N LEU A 133 5.14 1.34 -0.70
CA LEU A 133 4.63 2.70 -0.49
C LEU A 133 3.12 2.66 -0.33
N LEU A 134 2.59 3.53 0.53
CA LEU A 134 1.17 3.85 0.54
C LEU A 134 0.94 4.98 -0.46
N MET A 135 0.05 4.81 -1.43
CA MET A 135 -0.28 5.85 -2.41
C MET A 135 -1.77 6.17 -2.38
N SER A 136 -2.12 7.44 -2.60
CA SER A 136 -3.47 7.93 -2.81
C SER A 136 -3.65 8.23 -4.29
N LEU A 137 -4.69 7.65 -4.88
CA LEU A 137 -5.17 8.01 -6.21
C LEU A 137 -6.34 8.98 -6.08
N GLU A 138 -6.35 10.02 -6.89
CA GLU A 138 -7.54 10.87 -7.08
C GLU A 138 -8.16 10.58 -8.45
N TYR A 139 -9.49 10.52 -8.52
CA TYR A 139 -10.27 10.38 -9.76
C TYR A 139 -11.54 11.21 -9.69
N SER A 140 -12.26 11.28 -10.81
CA SER A 140 -13.55 11.98 -10.85
C SER A 140 -14.55 11.30 -9.91
N GLY A 141 -14.86 11.95 -8.80
CA GLY A 141 -15.82 11.46 -7.80
C GLY A 141 -15.22 10.84 -6.54
N GLY A 142 -13.89 10.81 -6.38
CA GLY A 142 -13.31 10.34 -5.13
C GLY A 142 -11.80 10.13 -5.14
N ALA A 143 -11.32 9.51 -4.07
CA ALA A 143 -9.95 9.08 -3.91
C ALA A 143 -9.86 7.64 -3.40
N HIS A 144 -8.72 6.99 -3.57
CA HIS A 144 -8.52 5.60 -3.13
C HIS A 144 -7.09 5.30 -2.70
N ALA A 145 -6.95 4.55 -1.61
CA ALA A 145 -5.66 4.21 -1.02
C ALA A 145 -5.19 2.83 -1.48
N LEU A 146 -3.98 2.75 -2.03
CA LEU A 146 -3.35 1.53 -2.54
C LEU A 146 -1.98 1.32 -1.91
N VAL A 147 -1.49 0.07 -1.97
CA VAL A 147 -0.10 -0.26 -1.63
C VAL A 147 0.69 -0.52 -2.90
N ALA A 148 1.62 0.36 -3.25
CA ALA A 148 2.56 0.10 -4.34
C ALA A 148 3.63 -0.90 -3.88
N VAL A 149 3.72 -2.02 -4.58
CA VAL A 149 4.63 -3.14 -4.26
C VAL A 149 5.64 -3.44 -5.37
N GLY A 150 5.49 -2.80 -6.52
CA GLY A 150 6.38 -2.97 -7.65
C GLY A 150 6.09 -2.03 -8.81
N TYR A 151 6.87 -2.18 -9.86
CA TYR A 151 6.72 -1.44 -11.10
C TYR A 151 7.19 -2.25 -12.31
N GLU A 152 6.60 -1.97 -13.47
CA GLU A 152 7.12 -2.35 -14.78
C GLU A 152 7.92 -1.19 -15.36
N TYR A 153 9.07 -1.48 -15.97
CA TYR A 153 9.92 -0.50 -16.61
C TYR A 153 10.45 -0.99 -17.96
N ASP A 154 10.77 -0.06 -18.85
CA ASP A 154 11.30 -0.36 -20.17
C ASP A 154 12.84 -0.48 -20.19
N LEU A 155 13.43 -0.41 -21.38
CA LEU A 155 14.87 -0.55 -21.57
C LEU A 155 15.64 0.70 -21.13
N ASP A 156 15.00 1.86 -21.17
CA ASP A 156 15.57 3.14 -20.77
C ASP A 156 15.44 3.36 -19.24
N GLY A 157 14.68 2.49 -18.59
CA GLY A 157 14.48 2.50 -17.14
C GLY A 157 13.26 3.31 -16.72
N ASP A 158 12.44 3.75 -17.67
CA ASP A 158 11.24 4.52 -17.40
C ASP A 158 10.13 3.62 -16.91
N ILE A 159 9.45 4.07 -15.84
CA ILE A 159 8.32 3.32 -15.27
C ILE A 159 7.16 3.45 -16.24
N THR A 160 6.57 2.30 -16.55
CA THR A 160 5.45 2.17 -17.49
C THR A 160 4.19 1.68 -16.79
N LYS A 161 4.35 0.93 -15.69
CA LYS A 161 3.23 0.53 -14.82
C LYS A 161 3.63 0.56 -13.35
N VAL A 162 2.71 1.01 -12.50
CA VAL A 162 2.79 0.84 -11.04
C VAL A 162 1.96 -0.38 -10.67
N LEU A 163 2.54 -1.29 -9.89
CA LEU A 163 1.93 -2.56 -9.50
C LEU A 163 1.50 -2.48 -8.03
N CYS A 164 0.20 -2.61 -7.79
CA CYS A 164 -0.41 -2.29 -6.51
C CYS A 164 -1.19 -3.47 -5.90
N LEU A 165 -1.17 -3.54 -4.57
CA LEU A 165 -2.18 -4.26 -3.80
C LEU A 165 -3.27 -3.29 -3.40
N ASP A 166 -4.48 -3.62 -3.81
CA ASP A 166 -5.68 -2.84 -3.65
C ASP A 166 -6.64 -3.59 -2.74
N PRO A 167 -6.98 -3.03 -1.57
CA PRO A 167 -7.91 -3.67 -0.66
C PRO A 167 -9.34 -3.74 -1.24
N GLY A 168 -9.70 -2.93 -2.23
CA GLY A 168 -11.01 -2.95 -2.88
C GLY A 168 -11.24 -4.14 -3.83
N PHE A 169 -10.18 -4.85 -4.22
CA PHE A 169 -10.26 -6.04 -5.07
C PHE A 169 -9.93 -7.33 -4.33
N GLU A 170 -10.24 -8.47 -4.96
CA GLU A 170 -9.88 -9.79 -4.42
C GLU A 170 -8.37 -9.95 -4.29
N LYS A 171 -7.97 -10.81 -3.34
CA LYS A 171 -6.58 -11.24 -3.18
C LYS A 171 -6.06 -11.81 -4.51
N PRO A 172 -4.88 -11.38 -5.01
CA PRO A 172 -4.38 -11.91 -6.27
C PRO A 172 -3.95 -13.38 -6.11
N LEU A 173 -4.41 -14.21 -7.05
CA LEU A 173 -4.21 -15.67 -7.03
C LEU A 173 -2.94 -16.11 -7.77
N PHE A 174 -2.59 -15.45 -8.87
CA PHE A 174 -1.49 -15.85 -9.76
C PHE A 174 -0.52 -14.71 -10.08
N THR A 175 -0.69 -13.56 -9.44
CA THR A 175 0.16 -12.36 -9.57
C THR A 175 0.53 -11.81 -8.19
N TYR A 176 1.59 -11.01 -8.10
CA TYR A 176 2.00 -10.38 -6.84
C TYR A 176 1.18 -9.13 -6.49
N TRP A 177 0.38 -8.63 -7.43
CA TRP A 177 -0.46 -7.43 -7.35
C TRP A 177 -1.85 -7.76 -7.88
N ASN A 178 -2.88 -7.03 -7.43
CA ASN A 178 -4.24 -7.15 -7.96
C ASN A 178 -4.70 -5.85 -8.64
N SER A 179 -3.89 -4.79 -8.67
CA SER A 179 -4.23 -3.51 -9.25
C SER A 179 -3.05 -2.90 -10.02
N VAL A 180 -3.32 -2.25 -11.15
CA VAL A 180 -2.28 -1.70 -12.04
C VAL A 180 -2.64 -0.29 -12.50
N ILE A 181 -1.69 0.62 -12.34
CA ILE A 181 -1.76 1.98 -12.88
C ILE A 181 -0.82 2.07 -14.08
N ASP A 182 -1.39 2.30 -15.26
CA ASP A 182 -0.65 2.54 -16.48
C ASP A 182 -0.23 4.00 -16.55
N VAL A 183 1.09 4.22 -16.54
CA VAL A 183 1.71 5.54 -16.55
C VAL A 183 2.53 5.78 -17.83
N GLU A 184 2.59 4.79 -18.73
CA GLU A 184 3.25 4.89 -20.03
C GLU A 184 2.48 5.84 -20.96
N THR A 185 1.14 5.73 -20.94
CA THR A 185 0.29 6.65 -21.69
C THR A 185 -0.22 7.76 -20.77
N VAL A 186 0.28 8.97 -20.98
CA VAL A 186 -0.13 10.17 -20.23
C VAL A 186 -1.23 10.90 -20.99
N TYR A 187 -2.40 11.04 -20.37
CA TYR A 187 -3.56 11.70 -20.95
C TYR A 187 -3.63 13.17 -20.54
N THR A 188 -4.22 14.00 -21.40
CA THR A 188 -4.44 15.42 -21.12
C THR A 188 -5.56 15.60 -20.09
N GLY A 189 -5.33 16.42 -19.07
CA GLY A 189 -6.31 16.74 -18.05
C GLY A 189 -5.75 16.60 -16.64
N LYS A 190 -6.65 16.67 -15.65
CA LYS A 190 -6.29 16.49 -14.24
C LYS A 190 -5.83 15.05 -13.96
N TYR A 191 -6.60 14.07 -14.44
CA TYR A 191 -6.35 12.65 -14.21
C TYR A 191 -5.58 12.06 -15.39
N LYS A 192 -4.26 11.92 -15.23
CA LYS A 192 -3.32 11.69 -16.33
C LYS A 192 -3.06 10.22 -16.63
N TYR A 193 -3.27 9.34 -15.66
CA TYR A 193 -2.90 7.93 -15.75
C TYR A 193 -4.12 7.04 -15.85
N LYS A 194 -3.98 5.86 -16.45
CA LYS A 194 -5.09 4.91 -16.58
C LYS A 194 -5.04 3.86 -15.47
N TRP A 195 -6.09 3.78 -14.66
CA TRP A 195 -6.27 2.69 -13.72
C TRP A 195 -6.93 1.51 -14.43
N LEU A 196 -6.16 0.45 -14.67
CA LEU A 196 -6.59 -0.64 -15.56
C LEU A 196 -7.77 -1.44 -14.99
N ASN A 197 -7.88 -1.52 -13.67
CA ASN A 197 -8.90 -2.31 -12.99
C ASN A 197 -10.30 -1.69 -13.01
N SER A 198 -10.38 -0.37 -12.95
CA SER A 198 -11.63 0.40 -12.94
C SER A 198 -12.00 0.94 -14.32
N ASN A 199 -11.08 0.86 -15.29
CA ASN A 199 -11.15 1.56 -16.57
C ASN A 199 -11.41 3.07 -16.41
N SER A 200 -10.90 3.67 -15.32
CA SER A 200 -10.97 5.11 -15.05
C SER A 200 -9.60 5.77 -15.19
N TYR A 201 -9.61 7.11 -15.23
CA TYR A 201 -8.40 7.92 -15.20
C TYR A 201 -8.15 8.43 -13.79
N VAL A 202 -6.89 8.43 -13.37
CA VAL A 202 -6.44 8.82 -12.03
C VAL A 202 -5.24 9.78 -12.10
N ASP A 203 -4.99 10.49 -11.02
CA ASP A 203 -3.68 11.11 -10.74
C ASP A 203 -3.17 10.63 -9.37
N ILE A 204 -1.88 10.78 -9.11
CA ILE A 204 -1.29 10.45 -7.80
C ILE A 204 -1.32 11.72 -6.95
N ASP A 205 -2.16 11.73 -5.92
CA ASP A 205 -2.40 12.93 -5.10
C ASP A 205 -1.41 13.02 -3.94
N ASP A 206 -1.24 11.93 -3.20
CA ASP A 206 -0.39 11.85 -2.02
C ASP A 206 0.27 10.48 -1.93
N TYR A 207 1.42 10.41 -1.26
CA TYR A 207 2.02 9.12 -0.90
C TYR A 207 2.81 9.19 0.41
N ILE A 208 2.95 8.04 1.05
CA ILE A 208 3.76 7.85 2.25
C ILE A 208 4.79 6.75 1.98
N CYS A 209 6.05 7.14 2.09
CA CYS A 209 7.18 6.22 2.06
C CYS A 209 7.43 5.62 3.45
N PHE A 210 7.79 4.33 3.49
CA PHE A 210 8.13 3.61 4.72
C PHE A 210 9.58 3.15 4.67
N GLU A 211 10.30 3.25 5.79
CA GLU A 211 11.71 2.87 5.93
C GLU A 211 11.94 2.21 7.29
N ARG A 212 12.82 1.20 7.33
CA ARG A 212 13.19 0.48 8.56
C ARG A 212 14.69 0.45 8.75
#